data_AF-A0A0J6SV01-F1
#
_entry.id   AF-A0A0J6SV01-F1
#
_cell.length_a   1.000
_cell.length_b   1.000
_cell.length_c   1.000
_cell.angle_alpha   90.00
_cell.angle_beta   90.00
_cell.angle_gamma   90.00
#
_symmetry.space_group_name_H-M   'P 1'
#
loop_
_entity.id
_entity.type
_entity.pdbx_description
1 polymer ?
#
loop_
_entity_poly.entity_id
_entity_poly.type
_entity_poly.pdbx_seq_one_letter_code
_entity_poly.pdbx_strand_id
1 'polypeptide(L)'
;MPEHADCACLEEMLAPLGGVSIRRMFGGLGLFRDGLMFGLSPRGVLDLKPAPEETASFADEGGAPFSCAAAQAAARAQARLRAGRTAA
;
A
#
# COMPACT_ATOMS: atom_id res chain seq x y z
N MET A 1 3.31 -8.01 23.75
CA MET A 1 4.02 -6.94 23.04
C MET A 1 2.97 -6.23 22.20
N PRO A 2 2.73 -4.92 22.37
CA PRO A 2 1.66 -4.27 21.63
C PRO A 2 2.00 -4.38 20.16
N GLU A 3 1.11 -5.03 19.43
CA GLU A 3 1.12 -5.16 17.99
C GLU A 3 1.07 -3.75 17.37
N HIS A 4 2.17 -3.26 16.79
CA HIS A 4 2.28 -1.92 16.19
C HIS A 4 1.38 -1.71 14.95
N ALA A 5 0.32 -2.51 14.79
CA ALA A 5 -0.55 -2.56 13.63
C ALA A 5 -2.01 -2.21 13.96
N ASP A 6 -2.23 -1.46 15.04
CA ASP A 6 -3.51 -0.83 15.34
C ASP A 6 -3.66 0.50 14.59
N CYS A 7 -4.92 0.91 14.37
CA CYS A 7 -5.25 2.16 13.68
C CYS A 7 -4.52 3.36 14.30
N ALA A 8 -4.56 3.50 15.62
CA ALA A 8 -4.00 4.66 16.32
C ALA A 8 -2.48 4.79 16.12
N CYS A 9 -1.74 3.68 16.11
CA CYS A 9 -0.30 3.69 15.88
C CYS A 9 0.02 4.11 14.44
N LEU A 10 -0.74 3.59 13.46
CA LEU A 10 -0.58 3.98 12.07
C LEU A 10 -0.99 5.45 11.83
N GLU A 11 -2.02 5.94 12.52
CA GLU A 11 -2.42 7.35 12.46
C GLU A 11 -1.30 8.27 12.97
N GLU A 12 -0.67 7.94 14.10
CA GLU A 12 0.48 8.67 14.65
C GLU A 12 1.69 8.64 13.70
N MET A 13 2.04 7.46 13.15
CA MET A 13 3.16 7.32 12.22
C MET A 13 2.94 8.06 10.89
N LEU A 14 1.69 8.14 10.43
CA LEU A 14 1.31 8.74 9.16
C LEU A 14 0.83 10.20 9.31
N ALA A 15 0.71 10.70 10.54
CA ALA A 15 0.43 12.11 10.85
C ALA A 15 1.30 13.11 10.06
N PRO A 16 2.64 12.93 9.94
CA PRO A 16 3.47 13.87 9.18
C PRO A 16 3.19 13.88 7.67
N LEU A 17 2.56 12.84 7.12
CA LEU A 17 2.18 12.82 5.71
C LEU A 17 0.92 13.69 5.47
N GLY A 18 0.00 13.75 6.44
CA GLY A 18 -1.24 14.50 6.31
C GLY A 18 -2.21 13.94 5.25
N GLY A 19 -3.52 14.09 5.50
CA GLY A 19 -4.56 13.63 4.56
C GLY A 19 -4.66 12.11 4.41
N VAL A 20 -4.16 11.37 5.41
CA VAL A 20 -4.22 9.90 5.44
C VAL A 20 -5.48 9.45 6.16
N SER A 21 -6.25 8.59 5.51
CA SER A 21 -7.45 7.94 6.02
C SER A 21 -7.21 6.44 6.16
N ILE A 22 -7.42 5.91 7.36
CA ILE A 22 -7.27 4.48 7.64
C ILE A 22 -8.65 3.81 7.65
N ARG A 23 -8.81 2.70 6.94
CA ARG A 23 -10.08 1.96 6.86
C ARG A 23 -9.86 0.47 7.09
N ARG A 24 -10.66 -0.14 7.97
CA ARG A 24 -10.68 -1.60 8.13
C ARG A 24 -11.27 -2.26 6.88
N MET A 25 -10.44 -2.87 6.03
CA MET A 25 -10.86 -3.57 4.82
C MET A 25 -9.97 -4.81 4.61
N PHE A 26 -10.54 -5.90 4.08
CA PHE A 26 -9.84 -7.17 3.80
C PHE A 26 -9.21 -7.88 5.02
N GLY A 27 -9.79 -7.69 6.22
CA GLY A 27 -9.25 -8.28 7.45
C GLY A 27 -7.99 -7.59 7.98
N GLY A 28 -7.71 -6.37 7.50
CA GLY A 28 -6.61 -5.52 7.92
C GLY A 28 -6.95 -4.03 7.85
N LEU A 29 -5.92 -3.18 7.84
CA LEU A 29 -6.03 -1.72 7.77
C LEU A 29 -5.57 -1.18 6.43
N GLY A 30 -6.50 -0.76 5.57
CA GLY A 30 -6.20 -0.06 4.33
C GLY A 30 -5.80 1.39 4.59
N LEU A 31 -4.70 1.82 3.97
CA LEU A 31 -4.17 3.17 4.05
C LEU A 31 -4.49 3.94 2.76
N PHE A 32 -5.21 5.05 2.92
CA PHE A 32 -5.63 5.91 1.82
C PHE A 32 -5.08 7.32 2.01
N ARG A 33 -4.62 7.95 0.95
CA ARG A 33 -4.22 9.37 0.94
C ARG A 33 -4.91 10.04 -0.23
N ASP A 34 -5.67 11.10 0.05
CA ASP A 34 -6.46 11.81 -0.97
C ASP A 34 -7.36 10.87 -1.82
N GLY A 35 -7.90 9.82 -1.18
CA GLY A 35 -8.72 8.80 -1.83
C GLY A 35 -7.94 7.73 -2.61
N LEU A 36 -6.60 7.84 -2.71
CA LEU A 36 -5.73 6.86 -3.34
C LEU A 36 -5.20 5.87 -2.31
N MET A 37 -5.41 4.58 -2.57
CA MET A 37 -4.84 3.51 -1.74
C MET A 37 -3.33 3.40 -2.00
N PHE A 38 -2.53 3.62 -0.96
CA PHE A 38 -1.07 3.54 -1.01
C PHE A 38 -0.49 2.43 -0.15
N GLY A 39 -1.29 1.83 0.74
CA GLY A 39 -0.86 0.68 1.54
C GLY A 39 -2.00 -0.12 2.14
N LEU A 40 -1.67 -1.29 2.66
CA LEU A 40 -2.55 -2.20 3.38
C LEU A 40 -1.75 -2.83 4.51
N SER A 41 -2.35 -2.94 5.70
CA SER A 41 -1.77 -3.70 6.80
C SER A 41 -2.64 -4.91 7.18
N PRO A 42 -2.42 -6.08 6.56
CA PRO A 42 -3.08 -7.31 6.99
C PRO A 42 -2.26 -8.01 8.06
N ARG A 43 -2.90 -8.40 9.18
CA ARG A 43 -2.30 -9.26 10.23
C ARG A 43 -0.93 -8.76 10.75
N GLY A 44 -0.76 -7.44 10.83
CA GLY A 44 0.47 -6.84 11.37
C GLY A 44 1.63 -6.69 10.40
N VAL A 45 1.46 -7.07 9.13
CA VAL A 45 2.40 -6.75 8.07
C VAL A 45 1.96 -5.44 7.41
N LEU A 46 2.88 -4.57 7.01
CA LEU A 46 2.56 -3.36 6.25
C LEU A 46 3.02 -3.53 4.81
N ASP A 47 2.05 -3.64 3.90
CA ASP A 47 2.27 -3.68 2.46
C ASP A 47 2.10 -2.27 1.90
N LEU A 48 3.16 -1.75 1.27
CA LEU A 48 3.14 -0.45 0.61
C LEU A 48 3.12 -0.63 -0.90
N LYS A 49 2.54 0.35 -1.58
CA LYS A 49 2.60 0.48 -3.02
C LYS A 49 3.77 1.41 -3.39
N PRO A 50 4.96 0.87 -3.70
CA PRO A 50 6.09 1.71 -4.08
C PRO A 50 5.85 2.40 -5.42
N ALA A 51 6.49 3.54 -5.61
CA ALA A 51 6.65 4.13 -6.93
C ALA A 51 7.48 3.19 -7.83
N PRO A 52 7.30 3.22 -9.16
CA PRO A 52 8.04 2.33 -10.07
C PRO A 52 9.57 2.47 -9.94
N GLU A 53 10.05 3.67 -9.65
CA GLU A 53 11.46 3.95 -9.38
C GLU A 53 11.96 3.40 -8.04
N GLU A 54 11.09 3.29 -7.04
CA GLU A 54 11.47 2.83 -5.69
C GLU A 54 11.30 1.32 -5.52
N THR A 55 10.59 0.65 -6.42
CA THR A 55 10.32 -0.80 -6.34
C THR A 55 11.60 -1.63 -6.23
N ALA A 56 12.67 -1.23 -6.92
CA ALA A 56 13.97 -1.90 -6.83
C ALA A 56 14.62 -1.71 -5.46
N SER A 57 14.53 -0.52 -4.87
CA SER A 57 15.06 -0.22 -3.53
C SER A 57 14.35 -1.03 -2.46
N PHE A 58 13.02 -1.17 -2.56
CA PHE A 58 12.24 -1.99 -1.64
C PHE A 58 12.62 -3.48 -1.73
N ALA A 59 12.91 -3.99 -2.95
CA ALA A 59 13.37 -5.37 -3.12
C ALA A 59 14.78 -5.59 -2.55
N ASP A 60 15.67 -4.61 -2.69
CA ASP A 60 17.04 -4.64 -2.16
C ASP A 60 17.06 -4.68 -0.62
N GLU A 61 16.16 -3.95 0.03
CA GLU A 61 15.98 -3.98 1.48
C GLU A 61 15.21 -5.23 2.00
N GLY A 62 14.96 -6.22 1.13
CA GLY A 62 14.31 -7.48 1.50
C GLY A 62 12.77 -7.45 1.46
N GLY A 63 12.18 -6.43 0.84
CA GLY A 63 10.75 -6.35 0.59
C GLY A 63 10.27 -7.44 -0.38
N ALA A 64 9.22 -8.15 0.00
CA ALA A 64 8.58 -9.15 -0.85
C ALA A 64 7.32 -8.56 -1.52
N PRO A 65 7.01 -8.94 -2.78
CA PRO A 65 5.77 -8.51 -3.41
C PRO A 65 4.55 -9.07 -2.69
N PHE A 66 3.55 -8.22 -2.46
CA PHE A 66 2.32 -8.60 -1.78
C PHE A 66 1.59 -9.74 -2.49
N SER A 67 1.31 -10.82 -1.77
CA SER A 67 0.65 -12.02 -2.25
C SER A 67 -0.83 -12.03 -1.83
N CYS A 68 -1.70 -11.42 -2.65
CA CYS A 68 -3.14 -11.61 -2.58
C CYS A 68 -3.71 -11.64 -4.00
N ALA A 69 -4.50 -12.68 -4.33
CA ALA A 69 -5.03 -12.89 -5.68
C ALA A 69 -5.83 -11.68 -6.21
N ALA A 70 -6.63 -11.04 -5.35
CA ALA A 70 -7.40 -9.84 -5.69
C ALA A 70 -6.51 -8.61 -5.93
N ALA A 71 -5.46 -8.44 -5.12
CA ALA A 71 -4.52 -7.34 -5.26
C ALA A 71 -3.65 -7.48 -6.53
N GLN A 72 -3.22 -8.70 -6.86
CA GLN A 72 -2.49 -8.96 -8.11
C GLN A 72 -3.35 -8.68 -9.35
N ALA A 73 -4.64 -9.00 -9.32
CA ALA A 73 -5.56 -8.67 -10.40
C ALA A 73 -5.72 -7.15 -10.58
N ALA A 74 -5.86 -6.40 -9.48
CA ALA A 74 -5.92 -4.94 -9.51
C ALA A 74 -4.60 -4.30 -9.98
N ALA A 75 -3.45 -4.82 -9.54
CA ALA A 75 -2.13 -4.35 -9.99
C ALA A 75 -1.93 -4.56 -11.50
N ARG A 76 -2.31 -5.75 -12.01
CA ARG A 76 -2.25 -6.06 -13.45
C ARG A 76 -3.20 -5.17 -14.28
N ALA A 77 -4.40 -4.87 -13.77
CA ALA A 77 -5.33 -3.95 -14.41
C ALA A 77 -4.76 -2.51 -14.47
N GLN A 78 -4.14 -2.04 -13.40
CA GLN A 78 -3.53 -0.70 -13.35
C GLN A 78 -2.29 -0.58 -14.25
N ALA A 79 -1.49 -1.63 -14.39
CA ALA A 79 -0.36 -1.67 -15.34
C ALA A 79 -0.84 -1.51 -16.79
N ARG A 80 -1.96 -2.17 -17.15
CA ARG A 80 -2.59 -2.04 -18.48
C ARG A 80 -3.09 -0.62 -18.75
N LEU A 81 -3.66 0.04 -17.75
CA LEU A 81 -4.15 1.43 -17.89
C LEU A 81 -3.02 2.45 -18.03
N ARG A 82 -1.85 2.23 -17.40
CA ARG A 82 -0.69 3.12 -17.54
C ARG A 82 0.02 2.96 -18.88
N ALA A 83 0.14 1.73 -19.39
CA ALA A 83 0.75 1.46 -20.70
C ALA A 83 -0.02 2.06 -21.88
N GLY A 84 -1.34 2.28 -21.74
CA GLY A 84 -2.16 2.92 -22.76
C GLY A 84 -2.13 4.45 -22.78
N ARG A 85 -1.48 5.11 -21.81
CA ARG A 85 -1.53 6.59 -21.65
C ARG A 85 -0.22 7.31 -21.99
N THR A 86 0.86 6.59 -22.27
CA THR A 86 2.13 7.15 -22.76
C THR A 86 2.23 7.22 -24.29
N ALA A 87 1.14 6.95 -25.00
CA ALA A 87 1.04 7.09 -26.45
C ALA A 87 -0.04 8.12 -26.80
N ALA A 88 0.25 9.40 -26.57
CA ALA A 88 -0.48 10.55 -27.12
C ALA A 88 0.45 11.77 -27.12
#